data_AF-A0A7W9LEV4-F1
#
_entry.id   AF-A0A7W9LEV4-F1
#
_cell.length_a   1.000
_cell.length_b   1.000
_cell.length_c   1.000
_cell.angle_alpha   90.00
_cell.angle_beta   90.00
_cell.angle_gamma   90.00
#
_symmetry.space_group_name_H-M   'P 1'
#
loop_
_entity.id
_entity.type
_entity.pdbx_description
1 polymer ?
#
loop_
_entity_poly.entity_id
_entity_poly.type
_entity_poly.pdbx_seq_one_letter_code
_entity_poly.pdbx_strand_id
1 'polypeptide(L)'
;MEPRWLDDAEFAAWIGYRRMRLLLDAQVSRDLMRDTGLSAPDYDVLSALTSIEDHRWRLTKLADRMLWSKSRLSRHISRMEQRGLVRREEFEGDARGAMIVLTEGGLRAIQEAAPAHVESVRRHFIDLLSAEQIQALGTIAATVLAHLSEAGTIPEARGEDPV
;
A
#
# COMPACT_ATOMS: atom_id res chain seq x y z
N MET A 1 21.57 -20.97 24.31
CA MET A 1 20.33 -21.60 23.80
C MET A 1 20.58 -21.90 22.33
N GLU A 2 20.43 -23.15 21.91
CA GLU A 2 20.59 -23.48 20.48
C GLU A 2 19.45 -22.85 19.66
N PRO A 3 19.74 -22.35 18.45
CA PRO A 3 18.72 -21.78 17.58
C PRO A 3 17.70 -22.85 17.16
N ARG A 4 16.41 -22.51 17.21
CA ARG A 4 15.33 -23.37 16.71
C ARG A 4 15.18 -23.17 15.20
N TRP A 5 15.85 -24.02 14.42
CA TRP A 5 15.79 -24.00 12.96
C TRP A 5 14.43 -24.44 12.41
N LEU A 6 14.14 -24.04 11.18
CA LEU A 6 12.95 -24.46 10.44
C LEU A 6 13.09 -25.91 9.97
N ASP A 7 12.00 -26.67 9.99
CA ASP A 7 11.93 -27.93 9.26
C ASP A 7 11.75 -27.70 7.74
N ASP A 8 11.74 -28.79 6.97
CA ASP A 8 11.66 -28.72 5.51
C ASP A 8 10.37 -28.06 5.00
N ALA A 9 9.24 -28.32 5.67
CA ALA A 9 7.95 -27.77 5.27
C ALA A 9 7.86 -26.28 5.62
N GLU A 10 8.31 -25.91 6.81
CA GLU A 10 8.42 -24.53 7.27
C GLU A 10 9.37 -23.72 6.37
N PHE A 11 10.51 -24.30 5.99
CA PHE A 11 11.46 -23.67 5.08
C PHE A 11 10.88 -23.46 3.68
N ALA A 12 10.22 -24.49 3.12
CA ALA A 12 9.58 -24.39 1.82
C ALA A 12 8.49 -23.30 1.81
N ALA A 13 7.66 -23.23 2.86
CA ALA A 13 6.65 -22.19 3.00
C ALA A 13 7.27 -20.79 3.10
N TRP A 14 8.31 -20.62 3.92
CA TRP A 14 8.97 -19.33 4.12
C TRP A 14 9.65 -18.82 2.84
N ILE A 15 10.45 -19.66 2.18
CA ILE A 15 11.13 -19.29 0.94
C ILE A 15 10.14 -19.11 -0.22
N GLY A 16 9.10 -19.96 -0.28
CA GLY A 16 8.01 -19.84 -1.24
C GLY A 16 7.31 -18.49 -1.13
N TYR A 17 6.86 -18.11 0.06
CA TYR A 17 6.25 -16.81 0.32
C TYR A 17 7.15 -15.65 -0.11
N ARG A 18 8.42 -15.65 0.32
CA ARG A 18 9.35 -14.57 0.00
C ARG A 18 9.59 -14.40 -1.50
N ARG A 19 9.79 -15.51 -2.22
CA ARG A 19 10.02 -15.49 -3.67
C ARG A 19 8.76 -15.08 -4.42
N MET A 20 7.62 -15.66 -4.08
CA MET A 20 6.33 -15.34 -4.68
C MET A 20 6.02 -13.85 -4.53
N ARG A 21 6.11 -13.30 -3.31
CA ARG A 21 5.89 -11.87 -3.04
C ARG A 21 6.77 -10.98 -3.91
N LEU A 22 8.09 -11.25 -3.94
CA LEU A 22 9.03 -10.45 -4.71
C LEU A 22 8.69 -10.44 -6.21
N LEU A 23 8.39 -11.59 -6.78
CA LEU A 23 8.09 -11.73 -8.21
C LEU A 23 6.73 -11.11 -8.57
N LEU A 24 5.72 -11.31 -7.70
CA LEU A 24 4.39 -10.76 -7.89
C LEU A 24 4.42 -9.23 -7.82
N ASP A 25 5.03 -8.65 -6.78
CA ASP A 25 5.16 -7.19 -6.62
C ASP A 25 5.85 -6.58 -7.84
N ALA A 26 6.93 -7.21 -8.33
CA ALA A 26 7.66 -6.75 -9.50
C ALA A 26 6.83 -6.85 -10.79
N GLN A 27 6.04 -7.91 -10.97
CA GLN A 27 5.21 -8.10 -12.15
C GLN A 27 4.04 -7.11 -12.18
N VAL A 28 3.31 -6.98 -11.07
CA VAL A 28 2.20 -6.03 -10.96
C VAL A 28 2.68 -4.60 -11.13
N SER A 29 3.85 -4.25 -10.58
CA SER A 29 4.46 -2.93 -10.79
C SER A 29 4.81 -2.65 -12.25
N ARG A 30 5.30 -3.67 -12.98
CA ARG A 30 5.61 -3.55 -14.42
C ARG A 30 4.34 -3.35 -15.25
N ASP A 31 3.31 -4.15 -14.99
CA ASP A 31 2.04 -4.05 -15.72
C ASP A 31 1.37 -2.70 -15.47
N LEU A 32 1.32 -2.25 -14.21
CA LEU A 32 0.81 -0.93 -13.85
C LEU A 32 1.55 0.21 -14.59
N MET A 33 2.89 0.20 -14.56
CA MET A 33 3.69 1.21 -15.25
C MET A 33 3.46 1.17 -16.77
N ARG A 34 3.43 -0.02 -17.37
CA ARG A 34 3.22 -0.18 -18.82
C ARG A 34 1.84 0.34 -19.25
N ASP A 35 0.81 0.00 -18.49
CA ASP A 35 -0.57 0.19 -18.92
C ASP A 35 -1.14 1.56 -18.52
N THR A 36 -0.54 2.23 -17.52
CA THR A 36 -1.08 3.48 -16.94
C THR A 36 -0.06 4.61 -16.81
N GLY A 37 1.24 4.31 -16.92
CA GLY A 37 2.31 5.27 -16.62
C GLY A 37 2.48 5.60 -15.13
N LEU A 38 1.65 5.04 -14.24
CA LEU A 38 1.82 5.18 -12.79
C LEU A 38 2.88 4.21 -12.27
N SER A 39 3.74 4.70 -11.38
CA SER A 39 4.57 3.82 -10.58
C SER A 39 3.73 3.19 -9.45
N ALA A 40 4.11 2.00 -8.98
CA ALA A 40 3.44 1.38 -7.82
C ALA A 40 3.40 2.32 -6.60
N PRO A 41 4.48 3.05 -6.24
CA PRO A 41 4.42 4.10 -5.23
C PRO A 41 3.35 5.19 -5.48
N ASP A 42 3.17 5.63 -6.74
CA ASP A 42 2.14 6.64 -7.06
C ASP A 42 0.74 6.06 -6.83
N TYR A 43 0.51 4.83 -7.31
CA TYR A 43 -0.76 4.14 -7.16
C TYR A 43 -1.09 3.90 -5.68
N ASP A 44 -0.12 3.47 -4.87
CA ASP A 44 -0.30 3.24 -3.43
C ASP A 44 -0.72 4.53 -2.70
N VAL A 45 -0.10 5.67 -3.04
CA VAL A 45 -0.50 6.98 -2.48
C VAL A 45 -1.93 7.32 -2.89
N LEU A 46 -2.26 7.24 -4.18
CA LEU A 46 -3.57 7.62 -4.68
C LEU A 46 -4.67 6.71 -4.11
N SER A 47 -4.42 5.41 -4.06
CA SER A 47 -5.32 4.42 -3.47
C SER A 47 -5.57 4.68 -1.98
N ALA A 48 -4.53 5.04 -1.22
CA ALA A 48 -4.67 5.39 0.19
C ALA A 48 -5.44 6.71 0.42
N LEU A 49 -5.30 7.68 -0.49
CA LEU A 49 -6.07 8.92 -0.43
C LEU A 49 -7.56 8.67 -0.76
N THR A 50 -7.88 7.81 -1.73
CA THR A 50 -9.28 7.49 -2.08
C THR A 50 -10.04 6.69 -1.02
N SER A 51 -9.35 6.06 -0.07
CA SER A 51 -10.00 5.22 0.94
C SER A 51 -10.53 5.98 2.16
N ILE A 52 -10.37 7.31 2.22
CA ILE A 52 -10.87 8.15 3.32
C ILE A 52 -11.83 9.21 2.78
N GLU A 53 -12.83 9.54 3.61
CA GLU A 53 -13.74 10.66 3.40
C GLU A 53 -12.96 11.97 3.12
N ASP A 54 -13.41 12.77 2.17
CA ASP A 54 -12.73 13.99 1.69
C ASP A 54 -11.36 13.83 1.02
N HIS A 55 -10.88 12.61 0.76
CA HIS A 55 -9.66 12.30 0.02
C HIS A 55 -8.38 13.05 0.47
N ARG A 56 -8.25 13.27 1.78
CA ARG A 56 -7.17 14.06 2.36
C ARG A 56 -6.53 13.37 3.56
N TRP A 57 -5.21 13.47 3.67
CA TRP A 57 -4.44 12.91 4.78
C TRP A 57 -3.37 13.87 5.29
N ARG A 58 -3.14 13.91 6.60
CA ARG A 58 -1.90 14.50 7.14
C ARG A 58 -0.70 13.71 6.62
N LEU A 59 0.34 14.41 6.15
CA LEU A 59 1.56 13.77 5.62
C LEU A 59 2.15 12.74 6.60
N THR A 60 2.13 13.02 7.91
CA THR A 60 2.63 12.09 8.93
C THR A 60 1.82 10.81 8.99
N LYS A 61 0.49 10.93 9.01
CA LYS A 61 -0.43 9.79 9.06
C LYS A 61 -0.39 8.96 7.77
N LEU A 62 -0.23 9.61 6.62
CA LEU A 62 0.00 8.90 5.35
C LEU A 62 1.34 8.17 5.35
N ALA A 63 2.41 8.76 5.91
CA ALA A 63 3.71 8.12 6.03
C ALA A 63 3.64 6.87 6.90
N ASP A 64 2.97 6.98 8.05
CA ASP A 64 2.70 5.88 8.99
C ASP A 64 1.92 4.74 8.29
N ARG A 65 0.83 5.08 7.60
CA ARG A 65 -0.01 4.13 6.86
C ARG A 65 0.75 3.37 5.77
N MET A 66 1.68 4.06 5.10
CA MET A 66 2.50 3.50 4.03
C MET A 66 3.78 2.83 4.54
N LEU A 67 4.06 2.86 5.85
CA LEU A 67 5.33 2.41 6.45
C LEU A 67 6.56 3.10 5.81
N TRP A 68 6.43 4.37 5.46
CA TRP A 68 7.52 5.18 4.88
C TRP A 68 7.99 6.21 5.88
N SER A 69 9.27 6.58 5.81
CA SER A 69 9.73 7.76 6.55
C SER A 69 9.05 9.03 6.02
N LYS A 70 8.76 9.98 6.92
CA LYS A 70 8.19 11.29 6.55
C LYS A 70 8.99 11.98 5.44
N SER A 71 10.32 11.90 5.50
CA SER A 71 11.22 12.48 4.49
C SER A 71 11.11 11.78 3.13
N ARG A 72 10.96 10.44 3.10
CA ARG A 72 10.74 9.70 1.86
C ARG A 72 9.40 10.10 1.23
N LEU A 73 8.33 10.10 2.02
CA LEU A 73 7.00 10.45 1.51
C LEU A 73 6.95 11.89 1.03
N SER A 74 7.49 12.85 1.80
CA SER A 74 7.50 14.26 1.40
C SER A 74 8.15 14.47 0.02
N ARG A 75 9.32 13.87 -0.22
CA ARG A 75 9.98 13.95 -1.54
C ARG A 75 9.14 13.33 -2.66
N HIS A 76 8.42 12.25 -2.36
CA HIS A 76 7.56 11.59 -3.33
C HIS A 76 6.34 12.45 -3.67
N ILE A 77 5.66 12.99 -2.66
CA ILE A 77 4.53 13.91 -2.82
C ILE A 77 4.92 15.13 -3.65
N SER A 78 6.12 15.71 -3.46
CA SER A 78 6.56 16.84 -4.30
C SER A 78 6.63 16.51 -5.80
N ARG A 79 6.97 15.28 -6.18
CA ARG A 79 6.97 14.85 -7.59
C ARG A 79 5.56 14.55 -8.10
N MET A 80 4.67 14.06 -7.24
CA MET A 80 3.26 13.88 -7.59
C MET A 80 2.55 15.23 -7.76
N GLU A 81 2.88 16.22 -6.94
CA GLU A 81 2.37 17.58 -7.01
C GLU A 81 2.82 18.29 -8.30
N GLN A 82 4.09 18.14 -8.70
CA GLN A 82 4.57 18.62 -10.01
C GLN A 82 3.81 18.01 -11.20
N ARG A 83 3.29 16.79 -11.05
CA ARG A 83 2.44 16.12 -12.06
C ARG A 83 0.95 16.41 -11.88
N GLY A 84 0.56 17.23 -10.91
CA GLY A 84 -0.83 17.61 -10.65
C GLY A 84 -1.70 16.50 -10.08
N LEU A 85 -1.13 15.42 -9.51
CA LEU A 85 -1.88 14.29 -8.95
C LEU A 85 -2.36 14.53 -7.51
N VAL A 86 -1.61 15.32 -6.76
CA VAL A 86 -1.90 15.70 -5.38
C VAL A 86 -1.54 17.17 -5.19
N ARG A 87 -2.02 17.78 -4.12
CA ARG A 87 -1.59 19.12 -3.70
C ARG A 87 -1.42 19.18 -2.20
N ARG A 88 -0.55 20.07 -1.73
CA ARG A 88 -0.42 20.40 -0.31
C ARG A 88 -1.37 21.53 0.08
N GLU A 89 -2.01 21.36 1.22
CA GLU A 89 -2.73 22.43 1.92
C GLU A 89 -2.08 22.70 3.28
N GLU A 90 -2.06 23.97 3.66
CA GLU A 90 -1.74 24.37 5.03
C GLU A 90 -2.92 24.02 5.94
N PHE A 91 -2.62 23.49 7.14
CA PHE A 91 -3.61 23.15 8.14
C PHE A 91 -3.56 24.20 9.26
N GLU A 92 -4.59 25.03 9.36
CA GLU A 92 -4.74 26.01 10.44
C GLU A 92 -5.03 25.28 11.76
N GLY A 93 -3.98 25.02 12.56
CA GLY A 93 -4.14 24.43 13.89
C GLY A 93 -2.89 23.77 14.46
N ASP A 94 -1.93 23.36 13.62
CA ASP A 94 -0.64 22.88 14.10
C ASP A 94 0.44 23.06 13.03
N ALA A 95 1.50 23.80 13.36
CA ALA A 95 2.64 24.12 12.50
C ALA A 95 3.52 22.91 12.14
N ARG A 96 3.02 21.67 12.29
CA ARG A 96 3.82 20.43 12.19
C ARG A 96 3.43 19.48 11.05
N GLY A 97 2.35 19.73 10.31
CA GLY A 97 1.90 18.83 9.24
C GLY A 97 1.23 19.50 8.04
N ALA A 98 1.76 19.24 6.83
CA ALA A 98 1.06 19.51 5.58
C ALA A 98 -0.08 18.49 5.38
N MET A 99 -1.24 18.96 4.91
CA MET A 99 -2.30 18.11 4.40
C MET A 99 -2.01 17.75 2.95
N ILE A 100 -2.13 16.47 2.62
CA ILE A 100 -2.01 15.96 1.25
C ILE A 100 -3.42 15.70 0.75
N VAL A 101 -3.80 16.38 -0.33
CA VAL A 101 -5.14 16.32 -0.89
C VAL A 101 -5.06 15.77 -2.30
N LEU A 102 -5.93 14.81 -2.60
CA LEU A 102 -6.11 14.29 -3.94
C LEU A 102 -6.69 15.38 -4.86
N THR A 103 -6.11 15.57 -6.03
CA THR A 103 -6.69 16.47 -7.05
C THR A 103 -7.68 15.72 -7.93
N GLU A 104 -8.47 16.44 -8.74
CA GLU A 104 -9.28 15.81 -9.79
C GLU A 104 -8.43 15.00 -10.78
N GLY A 105 -7.21 15.49 -11.11
CA GLY A 105 -6.26 14.77 -11.95
C GLY A 105 -5.77 13.47 -11.31
N GLY A 106 -5.48 13.50 -10.01
CA GLY A 106 -5.14 12.30 -9.25
C GLY A 106 -6.28 11.29 -9.16
N LEU A 107 -7.51 11.77 -8.95
CA LEU A 107 -8.71 10.94 -8.90
C LEU A 107 -8.95 10.25 -10.26
N ARG A 108 -8.82 10.99 -11.36
CA ARG A 108 -8.94 10.40 -12.69
C ARG A 108 -7.85 9.36 -12.94
N ALA A 109 -6.60 9.67 -12.59
CA ALA A 109 -5.48 8.76 -12.77
C ALA A 109 -5.68 7.42 -12.04
N ILE A 110 -6.17 7.43 -10.79
CA ILE A 110 -6.43 6.19 -10.05
C ILE A 110 -7.65 5.43 -10.59
N GLN A 111 -8.70 6.12 -11.04
CA GLN A 111 -9.86 5.50 -11.67
C GLN A 111 -9.52 4.80 -12.99
N GLU A 112 -8.64 5.40 -13.79
CA GLU A 112 -8.15 4.80 -15.04
C GLU A 112 -7.18 3.64 -14.76
N ALA A 113 -6.38 3.74 -13.70
CA ALA A 113 -5.38 2.72 -13.37
C ALA A 113 -5.94 1.50 -12.62
N ALA A 114 -6.98 1.67 -11.80
CA ALA A 114 -7.51 0.61 -10.95
C ALA A 114 -7.97 -0.65 -11.73
N PRO A 115 -8.68 -0.54 -12.87
CA PRO A 115 -9.04 -1.72 -13.67
C PRO A 115 -7.81 -2.51 -14.15
N ALA A 116 -6.77 -1.83 -14.65
CA ALA A 116 -5.54 -2.48 -15.10
C ALA A 116 -4.79 -3.15 -13.94
N HIS A 117 -4.75 -2.49 -12.78
CA HIS A 117 -4.17 -3.08 -11.57
C HIS A 117 -4.91 -4.35 -11.13
N VAL A 118 -6.24 -4.31 -11.06
CA VAL A 118 -7.08 -5.47 -10.69
C VAL A 118 -6.89 -6.62 -11.67
N GLU A 119 -6.89 -6.35 -12.97
CA GLU A 119 -6.67 -7.36 -14.00
C GLU A 119 -5.27 -8.01 -13.88
N SER A 120 -4.24 -7.21 -13.59
CA SER A 120 -2.89 -7.73 -13.32
C SER A 120 -2.87 -8.62 -12.07
N VAL A 121 -3.50 -8.21 -10.98
CA VAL A 121 -3.60 -9.00 -9.74
C VAL A 121 -4.38 -10.30 -9.99
N ARG A 122 -5.43 -10.26 -10.81
CA ARG A 122 -6.18 -11.45 -11.19
C ARG A 122 -5.33 -12.44 -11.94
N ARG A 123 -4.72 -12.00 -13.04
CA ARG A 123 -3.93 -12.83 -13.95
C ARG A 123 -2.75 -13.51 -13.26
N HIS A 124 -2.04 -12.78 -12.41
CA HIS A 124 -0.78 -13.26 -11.82
C HIS A 124 -0.96 -13.86 -10.43
N PHE A 125 -2.17 -13.83 -9.87
CA PHE A 125 -2.41 -14.31 -8.52
C PHE A 125 -3.79 -14.94 -8.34
N ILE A 126 -4.86 -14.15 -8.37
CA ILE A 126 -6.18 -14.62 -7.92
C ILE A 126 -6.72 -15.76 -8.79
N ASP A 127 -6.62 -15.63 -10.12
CA ASP A 127 -7.20 -16.61 -11.04
C ASP A 127 -6.37 -17.91 -11.14
N LEU A 128 -5.21 -17.96 -10.49
CA LEU A 128 -4.34 -19.15 -10.40
C LEU A 128 -4.65 -20.03 -9.18
N LEU A 129 -5.48 -19.54 -8.26
CA LEU A 129 -5.74 -20.18 -6.98
C LEU A 129 -7.16 -20.75 -6.92
N SER A 130 -7.29 -21.89 -6.23
CA SER A 130 -8.60 -22.40 -5.87
C SER A 130 -9.28 -21.51 -4.81
N ALA A 131 -10.60 -21.62 -4.68
CA ALA A 131 -11.34 -20.91 -3.64
C ALA A 131 -10.82 -21.24 -2.22
N GLU A 132 -10.44 -22.49 -1.98
CA GLU A 132 -9.87 -22.94 -0.70
C GLU A 132 -8.51 -22.28 -0.43
N GLN A 133 -7.64 -22.19 -1.44
CA GLN A 133 -6.34 -21.53 -1.31
C GLN A 133 -6.50 -20.03 -1.03
N ILE A 134 -7.46 -19.36 -1.68
CA ILE A 134 -7.77 -17.95 -1.43
C ILE A 134 -8.23 -17.74 0.02
N GLN A 135 -9.11 -18.60 0.54
CA GLN A 135 -9.56 -18.52 1.92
C GLN A 135 -8.42 -18.77 2.91
N ALA A 136 -7.62 -19.81 2.70
CA ALA A 136 -6.48 -20.13 3.55
C ALA A 136 -5.47 -18.98 3.59
N LEU A 137 -5.16 -18.38 2.44
CA LEU A 137 -4.30 -17.20 2.36
C LEU A 137 -4.86 -16.02 3.19
N GLY A 138 -6.16 -15.75 3.08
CA GLY A 138 -6.83 -14.71 3.87
C GLY A 138 -6.67 -14.93 5.38
N THR A 139 -6.88 -16.17 5.84
CA THR A 139 -6.70 -16.53 7.26
C THR A 139 -5.25 -16.41 7.74
N ILE A 140 -4.28 -16.85 6.91
CA ILE A 140 -2.85 -16.73 7.22
C ILE A 140 -2.46 -15.26 7.33
N ALA A 141 -2.87 -14.43 6.36
CA ALA A 141 -2.56 -13.01 6.34
C ALA A 141 -3.15 -12.29 7.57
N ALA A 142 -4.41 -12.57 7.92
CA ALA A 142 -5.06 -12.00 9.10
C ALA A 142 -4.29 -12.32 10.39
N THR A 143 -3.89 -13.59 10.57
CA THR A 143 -3.12 -14.03 11.75
C THR A 143 -1.80 -13.27 11.88
N VAL A 144 -1.03 -13.17 10.79
CA VAL A 144 0.28 -12.51 10.80
C VAL A 144 0.14 -10.99 10.97
N LEU A 145 -0.83 -10.36 10.30
CA LEU A 145 -1.06 -8.92 10.41
C LEU A 145 -1.51 -8.50 11.80
N ALA A 146 -2.38 -9.28 12.46
CA ALA A 146 -2.79 -9.03 13.84
C ALA A 146 -1.58 -8.99 14.78
N HIS A 147 -0.72 -10.01 14.71
CA HIS A 147 0.51 -10.08 15.51
C HIS A 147 1.46 -8.89 15.27
N LEU A 148 1.67 -8.51 13.99
CA LEU A 148 2.57 -7.40 13.65
C LEU A 148 2.01 -6.02 14.01
N SER A 149 0.69 -5.89 14.05
CA SER A 149 0.01 -4.64 14.46
C SER A 149 0.08 -4.47 15.97
N GLU A 150 -0.16 -5.55 16.73
CA GLU A 150 0.01 -5.60 18.20
C GLU A 150 1.46 -5.37 18.62
N ALA A 151 2.43 -5.88 17.85
CA ALA A 151 3.86 -5.65 18.08
C ALA A 151 4.32 -4.21 17.76
N GLY A 152 3.40 -3.29 17.45
CA GLY A 152 3.70 -1.88 17.15
C GLY A 152 4.46 -1.67 15.83
N THR A 153 4.48 -2.68 14.96
CA THR A 153 5.22 -2.63 13.68
C THR A 153 4.38 -2.05 12.54
N ILE A 154 3.05 -2.04 12.71
CA ILE A 154 2.10 -1.38 11.83
C ILE A 154 1.25 -0.47 12.72
N PRO A 155 1.30 0.86 12.54
CA PRO A 155 0.39 1.75 13.25
C PRO A 155 -1.04 1.31 12.95
N GLU A 156 -1.81 0.95 13.98
CA GLU A 156 -3.25 0.73 13.84
C GLU A 156 -3.81 1.93 13.07
N ALA A 157 -4.45 1.67 11.93
CA ALA A 157 -5.31 2.65 11.29
C ALA A 157 -6.54 2.80 12.19
N ARG A 158 -6.37 3.45 13.35
CA ARG A 158 -7.49 4.01 14.10
C ARG A 158 -8.05 5.12 13.24
N GLY A 159 -8.98 4.74 12.37
CA GLY A 159 -10.01 5.65 11.92
C GLY A 159 -10.84 5.97 13.14
N GLU A 160 -10.52 7.09 13.78
CA GLU A 160 -11.36 7.89 14.67
C GLU A 160 -10.45 8.97 15.26
N ASP A 161 -10.45 10.11 14.57
CA ASP A 161 -10.68 11.41 15.18
C ASP A 161 -11.00 12.35 14.01
N PRO A 162 -12.28 12.52 13.64
CA PRO A 162 -12.68 13.70 12.90
C PRO A 162 -12.37 14.92 13.79
N VAL A 163 -11.84 15.97 13.17
CA VAL A 163 -11.79 17.30 13.81
C VAL A 163 -13.20 17.70 14.22
#